data_AF-A0A485JKE8-F1
#
_entry.id   AF-A0A485JKE8-F1
#
_cell.length_a   1.000
_cell.length_b   1.000
_cell.length_c   1.000
_cell.angle_alpha   90.00
_cell.angle_beta   90.00
_cell.angle_gamma   90.00
#
_symmetry.space_group_name_H-M   'P 1'
#
loop_
_entity.id
_entity.type
_entity.pdbx_description
1 polymer ?
#
loop_
_entity_poly.entity_id
_entity_poly.type
_entity_poly.pdbx_seq_one_letter_code
_entity_poly.pdbx_strand_id
1 'polypeptide(L)'
;MKVRNPEQISIPASNTTKDPGLTNSQIIRMVNLVKKTENMNIFEELWETLRNLFRSDKHSQTAARQILKDAFYFQNCDDYSKYFTGAVDEKARDRFTHWLINFNKLKEHAIDPENMAAKASLSSGDTLRVSFFIGDEAILTLDLQLKESTSTGCIDLSHAYLTGLSFVVLTVSRLT
;
A
#
# COMPACT_ATOMS: atom_id res chain seq x y z
N MET A 1 -41.49 37.68 30.42
CA MET A 1 -40.72 36.45 30.18
C MET A 1 -39.51 36.79 29.33
N LYS A 2 -38.30 36.63 29.88
CA LYS A 2 -37.04 36.96 29.23
C LYS A 2 -36.40 35.64 28.78
N VAL A 3 -36.42 35.37 27.48
CA VAL A 3 -35.86 34.15 26.88
C VAL A 3 -34.33 34.24 26.97
N ARG A 4 -33.70 33.30 27.68
CA ARG A 4 -32.24 33.19 27.79
C ARG A 4 -31.70 32.60 26.49
N ASN A 5 -30.79 33.32 25.85
CA ASN A 5 -29.98 32.87 24.72
C ASN A 5 -29.04 31.75 25.22
N PRO A 6 -28.95 30.58 24.58
CA PRO A 6 -27.94 29.60 24.94
C PRO A 6 -26.56 30.13 24.54
N GLU A 7 -25.65 30.16 25.51
CA GLU A 7 -24.25 30.48 25.33
C GLU A 7 -23.67 29.63 24.18
N GLN A 8 -23.29 30.28 23.08
CA GLN A 8 -22.46 29.67 22.06
C GLN A 8 -21.10 29.38 22.67
N ILE A 9 -20.89 28.13 23.08
CA ILE A 9 -19.57 27.61 23.40
C ILE A 9 -18.79 27.59 22.09
N SER A 10 -17.96 28.61 21.89
CA SER A 10 -17.01 28.67 20.79
C SER A 10 -15.94 27.60 21.03
N ILE A 11 -16.06 26.47 20.32
CA ILE A 11 -14.98 25.49 20.24
C ILE A 11 -13.82 26.20 19.53
N PRO A 12 -12.62 26.29 20.13
CA PRO A 12 -11.46 26.73 19.36
C PRO A 12 -11.27 25.68 18.25
N ALA A 13 -11.33 26.13 16.99
CA ALA A 13 -10.92 25.31 15.87
C ALA A 13 -9.55 24.73 16.23
N SER A 14 -9.52 23.42 16.46
CA SER A 14 -8.26 22.70 16.54
C SER A 14 -7.61 22.95 15.19
N ASN A 15 -6.57 23.77 15.20
CA ASN A 15 -5.66 23.88 14.09
C ASN A 15 -4.96 22.52 14.04
N THR A 16 -5.62 21.53 13.41
CA THR A 16 -4.91 20.40 12.82
C THR A 16 -4.03 21.00 11.75
N THR A 17 -2.86 21.49 12.18
CA THR A 17 -1.67 21.45 11.36
C THR A 17 -1.57 19.99 10.97
N LYS A 18 -2.13 19.65 9.80
CA LYS A 18 -1.83 18.39 9.13
C LYS A 18 -0.32 18.40 9.06
N ASP A 19 0.30 17.53 9.83
CA ASP A 19 1.74 17.31 9.75
C ASP A 19 2.00 17.10 8.25
N PRO A 20 2.78 17.97 7.59
CA PRO A 20 2.97 17.82 6.16
C PRO A 20 3.55 16.43 5.99
N GLY A 21 2.83 15.57 5.25
CA GLY A 21 3.32 14.26 4.88
C GLY A 21 4.75 14.37 4.31
N LEU A 22 5.43 13.23 4.21
CA LEU A 22 6.83 13.13 3.76
C LEU A 22 7.27 14.27 2.84
N THR A 23 8.35 14.94 3.19
CA THR A 23 8.93 15.95 2.30
C THR A 23 9.39 15.27 1.00
N ASN A 24 9.30 15.97 -0.13
CA ASN A 24 9.76 15.45 -1.44
C ASN A 24 11.20 14.90 -1.40
N SER A 25 12.06 15.43 -0.52
CA SER A 25 13.42 14.94 -0.36
C SER A 25 13.49 13.56 0.32
N GLN A 26 12.61 13.28 1.29
CA GLN A 26 12.47 11.97 1.93
C GLN A 26 11.92 10.94 0.94
N ILE A 27 10.95 11.34 0.12
CA ILE A 27 10.40 10.52 -0.97
C ILE A 27 11.46 10.16 -2.02
N ILE A 28 12.21 11.14 -2.53
CA ILE A 28 13.25 10.91 -3.55
C ILE A 28 14.34 9.98 -3.01
N ARG A 29 14.69 10.10 -1.73
CA ARG A 29 15.61 9.17 -1.07
C ARG A 29 15.03 7.75 -1.02
N MET A 30 13.76 7.60 -0.64
CA MET A 30 13.05 6.32 -0.61
C MET A 30 13.05 5.61 -1.98
N VAL A 31 12.69 6.31 -3.07
CA VAL A 31 12.67 5.72 -4.43
C VAL A 31 14.07 5.30 -4.90
N ASN A 32 15.10 6.07 -4.52
CA ASN A 32 16.48 5.75 -4.87
C ASN A 32 17.06 4.59 -4.06
N LEU A 33 16.61 4.38 -2.82
CA LEU A 33 17.02 3.27 -1.97
C LEU A 33 16.45 1.93 -2.45
N VAL A 34 15.19 1.89 -2.89
CA VAL A 34 14.57 0.68 -3.46
C VAL A 34 15.25 0.26 -4.78
N LYS A 35 15.75 1.22 -5.57
CA LYS A 35 16.43 0.97 -6.85
C LYS A 35 17.90 0.51 -6.72
N LYS A 36 18.54 0.70 -5.56
CA LYS A 36 19.96 0.39 -5.32
C LYS A 36 20.13 -0.87 -4.42
N THR A 37 20.23 -2.02 -5.08
CA THR A 37 21.03 -3.22 -4.74
C THR A 37 21.90 -3.28 -3.45
N GLU A 38 21.96 -4.48 -2.85
CA GLU A 38 23.12 -5.17 -2.23
C GLU A 38 23.90 -4.59 -1.02
N ASN A 39 23.37 -3.65 -0.21
CA ASN A 39 24.07 -3.21 1.01
C ASN A 39 23.25 -3.25 2.32
N MET A 40 23.91 -3.66 3.40
CA MET A 40 23.34 -4.13 4.66
C MET A 40 22.70 -3.05 5.58
N ASN A 41 22.35 -1.86 5.09
CA ASN A 41 21.71 -0.82 5.92
C ASN A 41 20.49 -0.12 5.30
N ILE A 42 19.96 -0.63 4.18
CA ILE A 42 18.79 -0.05 3.48
C ILE A 42 17.54 -0.04 4.34
N PHE A 43 17.32 -1.10 5.11
CA PHE A 43 16.12 -1.21 5.95
C PHE A 43 16.10 -0.17 7.07
N GLU A 44 17.23 0.08 7.72
CA GLU A 44 17.29 1.08 8.80
C GLU A 44 17.08 2.50 8.24
N GLU A 45 17.65 2.83 7.08
CA GLU A 45 17.41 4.13 6.42
C GLU A 45 15.94 4.29 5.99
N LEU A 46 15.33 3.23 5.45
CA LEU A 46 13.92 3.22 5.08
C LEU A 46 13.04 3.38 6.33
N TRP A 47 13.34 2.64 7.40
CA TRP A 47 12.62 2.72 8.66
C TRP A 47 12.71 4.12 9.27
N GLU A 48 13.90 4.71 9.38
CA GLU A 48 14.07 6.06 9.93
C GLU A 48 13.37 7.12 9.07
N THR A 49 13.25 6.90 7.76
CA THR A 49 12.49 7.79 6.87
C THR A 49 10.98 7.67 7.11
N LEU A 50 10.47 6.47 7.38
CA LEU A 50 9.03 6.19 7.48
C LEU A 50 8.48 6.21 8.90
N ARG A 51 9.31 6.06 9.95
CA ARG A 51 8.86 5.85 11.34
C ARG A 51 7.92 6.93 11.87
N ASN A 52 8.06 8.17 11.38
CA ASN A 52 7.24 9.31 11.78
C ASN A 52 5.83 9.27 11.18
N LEU A 53 5.55 8.36 10.24
CA LEU A 53 4.22 8.14 9.68
C LEU A 53 3.37 7.20 10.53
N PHE A 54 3.99 6.52 11.50
CA PHE A 54 3.32 5.58 12.39
C PHE A 54 3.11 6.20 13.76
N ARG A 55 2.08 5.73 14.47
CA ARG A 55 1.79 6.20 15.83
C ARG A 55 3.04 6.08 16.70
N SER A 56 3.28 7.07 17.56
CA SER A 56 4.51 7.19 18.34
C SER A 56 4.59 6.22 19.51
N ASP A 57 3.49 5.54 19.84
CA ASP A 57 3.48 4.55 20.90
C ASP A 57 4.41 3.36 20.56
N LYS A 58 5.06 2.83 21.59
CA LYS A 58 6.08 1.78 21.45
C LYS A 58 5.55 0.55 20.70
N HIS A 59 4.28 0.20 20.91
CA HIS A 59 3.67 -0.99 20.31
C HIS A 59 3.51 -0.78 18.80
N SER A 60 2.92 0.33 18.37
CA SER A 60 2.76 0.66 16.94
C SER A 60 4.10 0.79 16.22
N GLN A 61 5.09 1.45 16.82
CA GLN A 61 6.43 1.55 16.22
C GLN A 61 7.08 0.17 16.04
N THR A 62 7.01 -0.69 17.06
CA THR A 62 7.60 -2.03 16.99
C THR A 62 6.88 -2.90 15.95
N ALA A 63 5.54 -2.85 15.91
CA ALA A 63 4.73 -3.59 14.96
C ALA A 63 4.97 -3.12 13.51
N ALA A 64 4.88 -1.81 13.25
CA ALA A 64 5.10 -1.23 11.94
C ALA A 64 6.50 -1.54 11.39
N ARG A 65 7.53 -1.46 12.24
CA ARG A 65 8.90 -1.82 11.86
C ARG A 65 9.01 -3.29 11.46
N GLN A 66 8.42 -4.19 12.24
CA GLN A 66 8.46 -5.62 11.93
C GLN A 66 7.70 -5.93 10.64
N ILE A 67 6.50 -5.36 10.46
CA ILE A 67 5.69 -5.55 9.24
C ILE A 67 6.43 -5.04 8.00
N LEU A 68 7.03 -3.85 8.08
CA LEU A 68 7.82 -3.29 6.99
C LEU A 68 9.04 -4.18 6.68
N LYS A 69 9.68 -4.73 7.71
CA LYS A 69 10.80 -5.66 7.56
C LYS A 69 10.37 -6.93 6.86
N ASP A 70 9.27 -7.52 7.29
CA ASP A 70 8.73 -8.75 6.72
C ASP A 70 8.35 -8.54 5.25
N ALA A 71 7.64 -7.44 4.94
CA ALA A 71 7.31 -7.07 3.56
C ALA A 71 8.56 -6.93 2.67
N PHE A 72 9.63 -6.32 3.19
CA PHE A 72 10.86 -6.08 2.44
C PHE A 72 11.68 -7.35 2.24
N TYR A 73 11.80 -8.19 3.26
CA TYR A 73 12.56 -9.44 3.26
C TYR A 73 11.66 -10.65 3.01
N PHE A 74 10.89 -10.60 1.93
CA PHE A 74 10.08 -11.72 1.46
C PHE A 74 10.95 -12.99 1.33
N GLN A 75 10.60 -14.02 2.10
CA GLN A 75 11.14 -15.36 1.95
C GLN A 75 10.09 -16.19 1.20
N ASN A 76 10.47 -16.92 0.14
CA ASN A 76 9.58 -17.75 -0.70
C ASN A 76 8.93 -18.94 0.06
N CYS A 77 8.77 -18.87 1.38
CA CYS A 77 8.27 -19.96 2.23
C CYS A 77 6.78 -19.82 2.57
N ASP A 78 6.16 -18.68 2.24
CA ASP A 78 4.72 -18.46 2.47
C ASP A 78 3.90 -19.05 1.32
N ASP A 79 2.95 -19.94 1.63
CA ASP A 79 2.04 -20.52 0.65
C ASP A 79 0.89 -19.55 0.30
N TYR A 80 1.07 -18.78 -0.78
CA TYR A 80 0.05 -17.94 -1.38
C TYR A 80 -0.57 -18.55 -2.66
N SER A 81 -0.37 -19.85 -2.90
CA SER A 81 -0.81 -20.54 -4.12
C SER A 81 -2.32 -20.48 -4.38
N LYS A 82 -3.10 -20.37 -3.30
CA LYS A 82 -4.56 -20.21 -3.37
C LYS A 82 -5.01 -18.87 -3.94
N TYR A 83 -4.13 -17.87 -4.07
CA TYR A 83 -4.47 -16.56 -4.60
C TYR A 83 -4.05 -16.41 -6.06
N PHE A 84 -4.74 -15.57 -6.84
CA PHE A 84 -4.40 -15.29 -8.25
C PHE A 84 -4.02 -16.55 -9.04
N THR A 85 -4.92 -17.54 -9.06
CA THR A 85 -4.70 -18.85 -9.69
C THR A 85 -4.39 -18.75 -11.19
N GLY A 86 -4.73 -17.62 -11.83
CA GLY A 86 -4.35 -17.29 -13.21
C GLY A 86 -2.97 -16.65 -13.38
N ALA A 87 -2.17 -16.45 -12.32
CA ALA A 87 -0.86 -15.82 -12.42
C ALA A 87 0.11 -16.65 -13.29
N VAL A 88 0.82 -15.98 -14.20
CA VAL A 88 1.84 -16.61 -15.05
C VAL A 88 3.09 -16.95 -14.26
N ASP A 89 3.47 -16.08 -13.32
CA ASP A 89 4.64 -16.23 -12.46
C ASP A 89 4.20 -16.37 -10.99
N GLU A 90 4.43 -17.55 -10.42
CA GLU A 90 4.10 -17.88 -9.04
C GLU A 90 4.89 -17.05 -8.02
N LYS A 91 6.17 -16.75 -8.30
CA LYS A 91 6.98 -15.93 -7.40
C LYS A 91 6.50 -14.48 -7.41
N ALA A 92 6.11 -13.97 -8.57
CA ALA A 92 5.53 -12.64 -8.68
C ALA A 92 4.20 -12.55 -7.93
N ARG A 93 3.32 -13.58 -8.06
CA ARG A 93 2.08 -13.71 -7.28
C ARG A 93 2.35 -13.69 -5.78
N ASP A 94 3.27 -14.52 -5.32
CA ASP A 94 3.53 -14.68 -3.88
C ASP A 94 4.07 -13.39 -3.30
N ARG A 95 5.04 -12.77 -3.98
CA ARG A 95 5.60 -11.46 -3.59
C ARG A 95 4.53 -10.38 -3.58
N PHE A 96 3.68 -10.34 -4.60
CA PHE A 96 2.56 -9.41 -4.69
C PHE A 96 1.60 -9.56 -3.50
N THR A 97 1.18 -10.79 -3.24
CA THR A 97 0.18 -11.08 -2.20
C THR A 97 0.76 -10.81 -0.81
N HIS A 98 2.02 -11.19 -0.59
CA HIS A 98 2.77 -10.89 0.63
C HIS A 98 2.85 -9.38 0.89
N TRP A 99 3.18 -8.59 -0.14
CA TRP A 99 3.26 -7.14 -0.02
C TRP A 99 1.91 -6.52 0.28
N LEU A 100 0.84 -6.93 -0.41
CA LEU A 100 -0.47 -6.35 -0.22
C LEU A 100 -1.03 -6.63 1.18
N ILE A 101 -0.85 -7.85 1.69
CA ILE A 101 -1.26 -8.22 3.06
C ILE A 101 -0.48 -7.38 4.09
N ASN A 102 0.85 -7.31 3.97
CA ASN A 102 1.65 -6.57 4.94
C ASN A 102 1.44 -5.05 4.83
N PHE A 103 1.20 -4.52 3.64
CA PHE A 103 0.87 -3.11 3.47
C PHE A 103 -0.45 -2.74 4.13
N ASN A 104 -1.47 -3.62 4.05
CA ASN A 104 -2.73 -3.42 4.77
C ASN A 104 -2.55 -3.43 6.29
N LYS A 105 -1.73 -4.36 6.83
CA LYS A 105 -1.39 -4.37 8.26
C LYS A 105 -0.61 -3.11 8.66
N LEU A 106 0.34 -2.67 7.83
CA LEU A 106 1.16 -1.49 8.08
C LEU A 106 0.29 -0.23 8.20
N LYS A 107 -0.75 -0.13 7.37
CA LYS A 107 -1.73 0.96 7.38
C LYS A 107 -2.52 1.07 8.69
N GLU A 108 -2.75 -0.03 9.42
CA GLU A 108 -3.46 -0.02 10.72
C GLU A 108 -2.68 0.73 11.83
N HIS A 109 -1.35 0.83 11.67
CA HIS A 109 -0.44 1.50 12.60
C HIS A 109 -0.08 2.94 12.18
N ALA A 110 -0.54 3.39 11.01
CA ALA A 110 -0.30 4.74 10.51
C ALA A 110 -1.03 5.80 11.37
N ILE A 111 -0.44 7.00 11.46
CA ILE A 111 -1.11 8.19 12.02
C ILE A 111 -2.30 8.55 11.14
N ASP A 112 -2.06 8.61 9.82
CA ASP A 112 -3.06 8.90 8.79
C ASP A 112 -3.15 7.72 7.79
N PRO A 113 -3.94 6.68 8.08
CA PRO A 113 -4.11 5.52 7.20
C PRO A 113 -4.59 5.88 5.78
N GLU A 114 -5.32 7.00 5.65
CA GLU A 114 -5.83 7.50 4.36
C GLU A 114 -4.71 7.97 3.42
N ASN A 115 -3.56 8.40 3.97
CA ASN A 115 -2.37 8.74 3.19
C ASN A 115 -1.66 7.50 2.63
N MET A 116 -2.07 6.29 3.02
CA MET A 116 -1.52 5.04 2.49
C MET A 116 -2.54 4.37 1.58
N ALA A 117 -2.17 4.13 0.32
CA ALA A 117 -3.07 3.57 -0.68
C ALA A 117 -2.37 2.57 -1.59
N ALA A 118 -2.96 1.39 -1.78
CA ALA A 118 -2.57 0.49 -2.86
C ALA A 118 -3.53 0.74 -4.03
N LYS A 119 -2.97 1.12 -5.20
CA LYS A 119 -3.74 1.40 -6.41
C LYS A 119 -3.40 0.37 -7.47
N ALA A 120 -4.43 -0.28 -7.99
CA ALA A 120 -4.33 -1.24 -9.08
C ALA A 120 -4.74 -0.61 -10.40
N SER A 121 -4.01 -0.93 -11.46
CA SER A 121 -4.36 -0.66 -12.85
C SER A 121 -4.20 -1.94 -13.66
N LEU A 122 -5.20 -2.27 -14.47
CA LEU A 122 -5.13 -3.37 -15.40
C LEU A 122 -4.73 -2.82 -16.78
N SER A 123 -3.63 -3.31 -17.35
CA SER A 123 -3.26 -2.97 -18.72
C SER A 123 -4.04 -3.83 -19.73
N SER A 124 -4.08 -3.40 -21.00
CA SER A 124 -4.70 -4.14 -22.11
C SER A 124 -3.98 -5.44 -22.50
N GLY A 125 -2.99 -5.88 -21.71
CA GLY A 125 -2.20 -7.09 -21.94
C GLY A 125 -2.12 -7.96 -20.69
N ASP A 126 -3.26 -8.11 -20.01
CA ASP A 126 -3.48 -8.98 -18.84
C ASP A 126 -2.52 -8.79 -17.67
N THR A 127 -1.93 -7.59 -17.57
CA THR A 127 -1.01 -7.27 -16.48
C THR A 127 -1.73 -6.43 -15.45
N LEU A 128 -1.89 -6.99 -14.25
CA LEU A 128 -2.29 -6.27 -13.07
C LEU A 128 -1.06 -5.56 -12.49
N ARG A 129 -0.98 -4.24 -12.70
CA ARG A 129 0.02 -3.38 -12.09
C ARG A 129 -0.54 -2.81 -10.80
N VAL A 130 0.19 -2.96 -9.70
CA VAL A 130 -0.18 -2.39 -8.40
C VAL A 130 0.95 -1.53 -7.87
N SER A 131 0.60 -0.31 -7.49
CA SER A 131 1.52 0.65 -6.89
C SER A 131 1.08 0.96 -5.47
N PHE A 132 2.01 0.88 -4.53
CA PHE A 132 1.83 1.16 -3.11
C PHE A 132 2.26 2.59 -2.84
N PHE A 133 1.34 3.42 -2.38
CA PHE A 133 1.53 4.86 -2.17
C PHE A 133 1.59 5.21 -0.69
N ILE A 134 2.46 6.15 -0.37
CA ILE A 134 2.47 6.90 0.88
C ILE A 134 2.46 8.38 0.51
N GLY A 135 1.40 9.10 0.88
CA GLY A 135 1.07 10.39 0.28
C GLY A 135 0.80 10.21 -1.23
N ASP A 136 1.41 11.07 -2.03
CA ASP A 136 1.25 11.04 -3.50
C ASP A 136 2.28 10.14 -4.21
N GLU A 137 3.14 9.45 -3.46
CA GLU A 137 4.35 8.85 -4.01
C GLU A 137 4.36 7.33 -3.92
N ALA A 138 4.68 6.70 -5.04
CA ALA A 138 4.74 5.26 -5.16
C ALA A 138 6.06 4.72 -4.59
N ILE A 139 5.97 4.00 -3.47
CA ILE A 139 7.12 3.42 -2.77
C ILE A 139 7.56 2.09 -3.41
N LEU A 140 6.61 1.39 -4.02
CA LEU A 140 6.82 0.13 -4.72
C LEU A 140 5.75 -0.03 -5.80
N THR A 141 6.16 -0.54 -6.95
CA THR A 141 5.25 -0.99 -8.01
C THR A 141 5.58 -2.43 -8.36
N LEU A 142 4.56 -3.28 -8.39
CA LEU A 142 4.64 -4.68 -8.76
C LEU A 142 3.73 -4.95 -9.95
N ASP A 143 4.23 -5.71 -10.91
CA ASP A 143 3.48 -6.16 -12.07
C ASP A 143 3.20 -7.66 -11.93
N LEU A 144 1.93 -8.05 -12.08
CA LEU A 144 1.48 -9.43 -12.05
C LEU A 144 0.82 -9.76 -13.40
N GLN A 145 1.46 -10.62 -14.18
CA GLN A 145 0.87 -11.14 -15.42
C GLN A 145 -0.17 -12.22 -15.09
N LEU A 146 -1.36 -12.07 -15.65
CA LEU A 146 -2.47 -12.99 -15.47
C LEU A 146 -2.78 -13.65 -16.82
N LYS A 147 -3.19 -14.91 -16.79
CA LYS A 147 -3.68 -15.63 -17.96
C LYS A 147 -5.18 -15.37 -18.12
N GLU A 148 -5.59 -15.12 -19.35
CA GLU A 148 -6.99 -15.25 -19.72
C GLU A 148 -7.45 -16.70 -19.50
N SER A 149 -8.65 -16.84 -18.97
CA SER A 149 -9.33 -18.13 -18.92
C SER A 149 -9.69 -18.56 -20.35
N THR A 150 -9.30 -19.77 -20.72
CA THR A 150 -9.61 -20.34 -22.04
C THR A 150 -11.10 -20.59 -22.25
N SER A 151 -11.89 -20.64 -21.17
CA SER A 151 -13.34 -20.86 -21.23
C SER A 151 -14.15 -19.57 -21.34
N THR A 152 -13.65 -18.45 -20.79
CA THR A 152 -14.37 -17.16 -20.76
C THR A 152 -13.73 -16.06 -21.59
N GLY A 153 -12.45 -16.21 -21.99
CA GLY A 153 -11.67 -15.16 -22.64
C GLY A 153 -11.39 -13.95 -21.74
N CYS A 154 -11.61 -14.10 -20.42
CA CYS A 154 -11.43 -13.03 -19.44
C CYS A 154 -10.42 -13.47 -18.37
N ILE A 155 -9.81 -12.48 -17.71
CA ILE A 155 -8.95 -12.73 -16.54
C ILE A 155 -9.81 -13.26 -15.38
N ASP A 156 -9.42 -14.41 -14.83
CA ASP A 156 -10.06 -14.96 -13.63
C ASP A 156 -9.45 -14.36 -12.35
N LEU A 157 -10.28 -13.59 -11.63
CA LEU A 157 -9.95 -12.99 -10.34
C LEU A 157 -10.74 -13.62 -9.18
N SER A 158 -11.42 -14.74 -9.38
CA SER A 158 -12.30 -15.37 -8.37
C SER A 158 -11.54 -15.74 -7.08
N HIS A 159 -10.25 -16.00 -7.22
CA HIS A 159 -9.34 -16.30 -6.11
C HIS A 159 -8.34 -15.15 -5.83
N ALA A 160 -8.56 -13.95 -6.33
CA ALA A 160 -7.63 -12.83 -6.09
C ALA A 160 -7.76 -12.26 -4.67
N TYR A 161 -6.63 -12.00 -4.00
CA TYR A 161 -6.63 -11.19 -2.77
C TYR A 161 -6.64 -9.71 -3.15
N LEU A 162 -7.81 -9.08 -3.10
CA LEU A 162 -8.02 -7.68 -3.53
C LEU A 162 -8.31 -6.71 -2.38
N THR A 163 -8.29 -7.18 -1.14
CA THR A 163 -8.59 -6.35 0.04
C THR A 163 -7.64 -5.15 0.10
N GLY A 164 -8.20 -3.95 0.31
CA GLY A 164 -7.43 -2.71 0.42
C GLY A 164 -6.93 -2.14 -0.91
N LEU A 165 -7.18 -2.80 -2.04
CA LEU A 165 -6.88 -2.25 -3.37
C LEU A 165 -7.97 -1.30 -3.84
N SER A 166 -7.52 -0.18 -4.40
CA SER A 166 -8.36 0.74 -5.17
C SER A 166 -8.06 0.57 -6.66
N PHE A 167 -9.08 0.29 -7.46
CA PHE A 167 -8.91 0.17 -8.90
C PHE A 167 -8.99 1.54 -9.56
N VAL A 168 -7.92 1.93 -10.24
CA VAL A 168 -7.95 3.01 -11.20
C VAL A 168 -8.37 2.39 -12.53
N VAL A 169 -9.64 2.56 -12.91
CA VAL A 169 -10.13 2.11 -14.20
C VAL A 169 -9.44 2.93 -15.28
N LEU A 170 -8.36 2.40 -15.85
CA LEU A 170 -7.95 2.74 -17.21
C LEU A 170 -8.89 1.95 -18.10
N THR A 171 -9.79 2.66 -18.78
CA THR A 171 -10.80 2.16 -19.72
C THR A 171 -10.41 0.81 -20.34
N VAL A 172 -10.96 -0.29 -19.82
CA VAL A 172 -10.87 -1.58 -20.50
C VAL A 172 -11.90 -1.52 -21.62
N SER A 173 -11.48 -1.01 -22.77
CA SER A 173 -12.24 -1.14 -24.01
C SER A 173 -12.22 -2.60 -24.43
N ARG A 174 -13.07 -3.41 -23.79
CA ARG A 174 -13.73 -4.65 -24.29
C ARG A 174 -14.37 -5.39 -23.12
N LEU A 175 -15.57 -4.94 -22.77
CA LEU A 175 -16.61 -5.78 -22.18
C LEU A 175 -17.78 -5.79 -23.18
N THR A 176 -17.60 -6.50 -24.30
CA THR A 176 -18.66 -6.99 -25.21
C THR A 176 -18.09 -8.08 -26.08
#